data_AF-A0AAU4UQA7-F1
#
_entry.id   AF-A0AAU4UQA7-F1
#
_cell.length_a   1.000
_cell.length_b   1.000
_cell.length_c   1.000
_cell.angle_alpha   90.00
_cell.angle_beta   90.00
_cell.angle_gamma   90.00
#
_symmetry.space_group_name_H-M   'P 1'
#
loop_
_entity.id
_entity.type
_entity.pdbx_description
1 polymer ?
#
loop_
_entity_poly.entity_id
_entity_poly.type
_entity_poly.pdbx_seq_one_letter_code
_entity_poly.pdbx_strand_id
1 'polypeptide(L)'
;MTTGPVPPPIKPRALMRATGFDGYVTSDGRYELRPARYGTDRRVRFWKGKDLRGTFPAGRSEQDFPSLDSFRHQYCAPGGRVPWIVCDMDDGVVRVGTSRDEAAAWCSGLLEGAPVRRRHHYGEACYEYVFGNRGEDEESFFVLRADVAHRRGFDAAQQPQYPHQDEPYEQVARPDGKENS
;
A
#
# COMPACT_ATOMS: atom_id res chain seq x y z
N MET A 1 -24.80 5.32 -19.88
CA MET A 1 -23.97 6.31 -19.18
C MET A 1 -24.29 6.21 -17.70
N THR A 2 -23.52 5.41 -16.99
CA THR A 2 -23.59 5.34 -15.52
C THR A 2 -22.17 5.36 -14.99
N THR A 3 -21.41 6.40 -15.36
CA THR A 3 -20.16 6.72 -14.67
C THR A 3 -20.55 7.19 -13.27
N GLY A 4 -20.61 6.25 -12.32
CA GLY A 4 -20.74 6.58 -10.91
C GLY A 4 -19.63 7.55 -10.50
N PRO A 5 -19.80 8.32 -9.41
CA PRO A 5 -18.74 9.20 -8.95
C PRO A 5 -17.45 8.40 -8.73
N VAL A 6 -16.33 8.92 -9.22
CA VAL A 6 -15.00 8.33 -9.01
C VAL A 6 -14.80 8.17 -7.49
N PRO A 7 -14.50 6.96 -7.00
CA PRO A 7 -14.28 6.73 -5.57
C PRO A 7 -13.09 7.58 -5.10
N PRO A 8 -13.12 8.10 -3.85
CA PRO A 8 -12.03 8.90 -3.34
C PRO A 8 -10.72 8.09 -3.28
N PRO A 9 -9.56 8.75 -3.36
CA PRO A 9 -8.29 8.03 -3.27
C PRO A 9 -8.12 7.29 -1.94
N ILE A 10 -7.38 6.19 -1.98
CA ILE A 10 -7.10 5.40 -0.77
C ILE A 10 -6.16 6.23 0.11
N LYS A 11 -6.49 6.41 1.39
CA LYS A 11 -5.60 7.09 2.34
C LYS A 11 -5.08 6.10 3.37
N PRO A 12 -4.22 5.13 2.98
CA PRO A 12 -3.65 4.23 3.95
C PRO A 12 -2.71 5.04 4.84
N ARG A 13 -2.71 4.73 6.14
CA ARG A 13 -1.74 5.30 7.05
C ARG A 13 -0.47 4.46 6.98
N ALA A 14 0.40 4.74 6.01
CA ALA A 14 1.63 3.99 5.82
C ALA A 14 2.67 4.35 6.88
N LEU A 15 3.45 3.36 7.33
CA LEU A 15 4.56 3.61 8.25
C LEU A 15 5.86 3.81 7.49
N MET A 16 6.33 5.05 7.43
CA MET A 16 7.50 5.50 6.66
C MET A 16 8.70 5.72 7.58
N ARG A 17 9.91 5.50 7.08
CA ARG A 17 11.13 5.79 7.85
C ARG A 17 11.27 7.30 8.04
N ALA A 18 11.56 7.72 9.27
CA ALA A 18 11.75 9.14 9.57
C ALA A 18 13.09 9.65 9.00
N THR A 19 13.12 10.90 8.55
CA THR A 19 14.32 11.55 8.00
C THR A 19 15.19 12.23 9.06
N GLY A 20 14.64 12.54 10.24
CA GLY A 20 15.32 13.29 11.30
C GLY A 20 15.71 12.49 12.54
N PHE A 21 15.31 11.22 12.65
CA PHE A 21 15.64 10.36 13.78
C PHE A 21 15.58 8.89 13.38
N ASP A 22 16.20 8.03 14.19
CA ASP A 22 16.09 6.58 14.02
C ASP A 22 14.69 6.12 14.46
N GLY A 23 13.81 5.93 13.49
CA GLY A 23 12.44 5.48 13.74
C GLY A 23 11.52 5.68 12.54
N TYR A 24 10.22 5.77 12.82
CA TYR A 24 9.19 5.84 11.81
C TYR A 24 8.14 6.90 12.12
N VAL A 25 7.47 7.37 11.07
CA VAL A 25 6.29 8.24 11.14
C VAL A 25 5.19 7.71 10.25
N THR A 26 3.94 8.03 10.56
CA THR A 26 2.85 7.71 9.65
C THR A 26 2.72 8.74 8.54
N SER A 27 2.23 8.32 7.36
CA SER A 27 2.05 9.19 6.18
C SER A 27 1.19 10.43 6.43
N ASP A 28 0.26 10.35 7.38
CA ASP A 28 -0.58 11.48 7.81
C ASP A 28 0.03 12.33 8.94
N GLY A 29 1.27 12.03 9.34
CA GLY A 29 2.00 12.70 10.40
C GLY A 29 1.38 12.56 11.79
N ARG A 30 0.47 11.60 12.00
CA ARG A 30 -0.23 11.45 13.28
C ARG A 30 0.62 10.77 14.35
N TYR A 31 1.39 9.77 13.96
CA TYR A 31 2.15 8.96 14.90
C TYR A 31 3.64 8.97 14.58
N GLU A 32 4.43 8.94 15.64
CA GLU A 32 5.87 8.76 15.63
C GLU A 32 6.21 7.48 16.40
N LEU A 33 7.13 6.66 15.88
CA LEU A 33 7.60 5.44 16.54
C LEU A 33 9.12 5.48 16.66
N ARG A 34 9.60 5.37 17.90
CA ARG A 34 11.03 5.28 18.21
C ARG A 34 11.39 3.88 18.72
N PRO A 35 12.57 3.34 18.36
CA PRO A 35 13.04 2.09 18.92
C PRO A 35 13.39 2.28 20.39
N ALA A 36 12.85 1.44 21.26
CA ALA A 36 13.32 1.32 22.63
C ALA A 36 14.30 0.14 22.73
N ARG A 37 15.55 0.47 23.04
CA ARG A 37 16.65 -0.48 23.19
C ARG A 37 17.02 -0.53 24.68
N TYR A 38 17.10 -1.72 25.26
CA TYR A 38 17.62 -1.91 26.62
C TYR A 38 18.92 -2.71 26.57
N GLY A 39 19.83 -2.38 27.48
CA GLY A 39 21.12 -3.07 27.57
C GLY A 39 22.05 -2.75 26.41
N THR A 40 23.10 -3.56 26.27
CA THR A 40 24.23 -3.31 25.36
C THR A 40 24.08 -3.96 23.98
N ASP A 41 23.08 -4.81 23.76
CA ASP A 41 22.98 -5.65 22.56
C ASP A 41 22.45 -4.91 21.31
N ARG A 42 22.17 -3.61 21.41
CA ARG A 42 21.60 -2.74 20.35
C ARG A 42 20.28 -3.26 19.74
N ARG A 43 19.66 -4.33 20.28
CA ARG A 43 18.43 -4.90 19.74
C ARG A 43 17.24 -4.04 20.14
N VAL A 44 16.33 -3.82 19.19
CA VAL A 44 15.04 -3.19 19.48
C VAL A 44 14.18 -4.19 20.23
N ARG A 45 13.75 -3.83 21.44
CA ARG A 45 12.92 -4.70 22.30
C ARG A 45 11.44 -4.40 22.13
N PHE A 46 11.10 -3.12 22.01
CA PHE A 46 9.78 -2.63 21.63
C PHE A 46 9.92 -1.28 20.93
N TRP A 47 8.80 -0.78 20.41
CA TRP A 47 8.67 0.52 19.79
C TRP A 47 7.81 1.41 20.66
N LYS A 48 8.35 2.58 21.01
CA LYS A 48 7.61 3.61 21.73
C LYS A 48 6.90 4.49 20.72
N GLY A 49 5.58 4.32 20.62
CA GLY A 49 4.72 5.14 19.80
C GLY A 49 4.29 6.40 20.54
N LYS A 50 4.26 7.52 19.85
CA LYS A 50 3.77 8.81 20.32
C LYS A 50 2.66 9.30 19.39
N ASP A 51 1.53 9.72 19.95
CA ASP A 51 0.47 10.37 19.19
C ASP A 51 0.70 11.88 19.19
N LEU A 52 1.05 12.42 18.03
CA LEU A 52 1.36 13.84 17.86
C LEU A 52 0.11 14.72 17.88
N ARG A 53 -1.10 14.12 17.84
CA ARG A 53 -2.39 14.81 17.94
C ARG A 53 -3.09 14.56 19.27
N GLY A 54 -2.48 13.78 20.18
CA GLY A 54 -3.02 13.55 21.53
C GLY A 54 -4.29 12.70 21.58
N THR A 55 -4.51 11.85 20.58
CA THR A 55 -5.74 11.03 20.43
C THR A 55 -5.60 9.56 20.86
N PHE A 56 -4.49 9.18 21.49
CA PHE A 56 -4.34 7.84 22.02
C PHE A 56 -5.39 7.57 23.12
N PRO A 57 -5.90 6.33 23.22
CA PRO A 57 -6.91 5.99 24.21
C PRO A 57 -6.38 6.27 25.63
N ALA A 58 -7.27 6.74 26.51
CA ALA A 58 -6.99 6.99 27.93
C ALA A 58 -5.98 8.12 28.24
N GLY A 59 -5.83 9.13 27.38
CA GLY A 59 -5.07 10.35 27.70
C GLY A 59 -3.55 10.15 27.81
N ARG A 60 -3.03 9.03 27.29
CA ARG A 60 -1.59 8.77 27.24
C ARG A 60 -0.99 9.41 25.99
N SER A 61 0.10 10.15 26.11
CA SER A 61 0.84 10.69 24.96
C SER A 61 1.70 9.63 24.26
N GLU A 62 2.00 8.52 24.96
CA GLU A 62 2.89 7.45 24.50
C GLU A 62 2.34 6.06 24.83
N GLN A 63 2.68 5.07 24.00
CA GLN A 63 2.35 3.66 24.16
C GLN A 63 3.46 2.77 23.61
N ASP A 64 3.72 1.63 24.27
CA ASP A 64 4.71 0.65 23.82
C ASP A 64 4.08 -0.41 22.91
N PHE A 65 4.79 -0.77 21.85
CA PHE A 65 4.39 -1.75 20.84
C PHE A 65 5.46 -2.83 20.70
N PRO A 66 5.10 -4.12 20.76
CA PRO A 66 6.08 -5.20 20.67
C PRO A 66 6.77 -5.28 19.29
N SER A 67 6.12 -4.79 18.24
CA SER A 67 6.66 -4.75 16.89
C SER A 67 6.02 -3.62 16.06
N LEU A 68 6.66 -3.27 14.93
CA LEU A 68 6.06 -2.37 13.95
C LEU A 68 4.76 -2.93 13.37
N ASP A 69 4.65 -4.24 13.22
CA ASP A 69 3.45 -4.87 12.66
C ASP A 69 2.28 -4.79 13.62
N SER A 70 2.52 -4.95 14.93
CA SER A 70 1.49 -4.72 15.96
C SER A 70 0.95 -3.29 15.87
N PHE A 71 1.81 -2.28 15.72
CA PHE A 71 1.37 -0.91 15.52
C PHE A 71 0.59 -0.73 14.21
N ARG A 72 1.05 -1.33 13.10
CA ARG A 72 0.36 -1.27 11.81
C ARG A 72 -1.05 -1.81 11.91
N HIS A 73 -1.22 -3.00 12.49
CA HIS A 73 -2.53 -3.63 12.66
C HIS A 73 -3.50 -2.76 13.46
N GLN A 74 -3.02 -2.10 14.52
CA GLN A 74 -3.90 -1.35 15.41
C GLN A 74 -4.21 0.07 14.91
N TYR A 75 -3.23 0.78 14.36
CA TYR A 75 -3.35 2.21 14.06
C TYR A 75 -3.25 2.55 12.59
N CYS A 76 -2.56 1.74 11.79
CA CYS A 76 -2.44 1.98 10.34
C CYS A 76 -3.59 1.34 9.55
N ALA A 77 -4.11 0.24 10.08
CA ALA A 77 -5.14 -0.59 9.48
C ALA A 77 -6.28 -0.94 10.47
N PRO A 78 -6.90 0.03 11.16
CA PRO A 78 -7.94 -0.27 12.14
C PRO A 78 -9.10 -1.02 11.45
N GLY A 79 -9.36 -2.27 11.88
CA GLY A 79 -10.30 -3.19 11.24
C GLY A 79 -9.69 -4.21 10.27
N GLY A 80 -8.37 -4.20 10.08
CA GLY A 80 -7.62 -5.20 9.31
C GLY A 80 -7.75 -5.09 7.79
N ARG A 81 -8.43 -4.06 7.27
CA ARG A 81 -8.74 -3.91 5.84
C ARG A 81 -7.88 -2.83 5.19
N VAL A 82 -6.57 -3.08 5.06
CA VAL A 82 -5.78 -2.33 4.08
C VAL A 82 -6.05 -2.97 2.72
N PRO A 83 -6.53 -2.22 1.72
CA PRO A 83 -6.76 -2.80 0.41
C PRO A 83 -5.46 -3.24 -0.25
N TRP A 84 -5.60 -4.17 -1.19
CA TRP A 84 -4.55 -4.49 -2.14
C TRP A 84 -4.65 -3.53 -3.31
N ILE A 85 -3.52 -3.14 -3.84
CA ILE A 85 -3.44 -2.31 -5.03
C ILE A 85 -2.60 -3.02 -6.08
N VAL A 86 -2.95 -2.78 -7.32
CA VAL A 86 -2.16 -3.12 -8.49
C VAL A 86 -1.46 -1.86 -8.92
N CYS A 87 -0.15 -1.96 -9.13
CA CYS A 87 0.67 -0.87 -9.62
C CYS A 87 1.43 -1.30 -10.87
N ASP A 88 1.48 -0.39 -11.84
CA ASP A 88 2.37 -0.43 -12.99
C ASP A 88 3.52 0.58 -12.77
N MET A 89 4.70 0.32 -13.33
CA MET A 89 5.86 1.20 -13.12
C MET A 89 5.69 2.58 -13.75
N ASP A 90 5.04 2.64 -14.91
CA ASP A 90 4.84 3.87 -15.66
C ASP A 90 3.57 4.56 -15.15
N ASP A 91 2.49 3.81 -14.96
CA ASP A 91 1.18 4.36 -14.61
C ASP A 91 0.95 4.51 -13.11
N GLY A 92 1.78 3.96 -12.22
CA GLY A 92 1.55 4.01 -10.78
C GLY A 92 0.36 3.14 -10.38
N VAL A 93 -0.55 3.63 -9.53
CA VAL A 93 -1.70 2.83 -9.04
C VAL A 93 -2.75 2.64 -10.14
N VAL A 94 -2.92 1.43 -10.65
CA VAL A 94 -3.89 1.13 -11.71
C VAL A 94 -5.22 0.63 -11.15
N ARG A 95 -5.21 -0.21 -10.12
CA ARG A 95 -6.43 -0.86 -9.58
C ARG A 95 -6.38 -1.07 -8.07
N VAL A 96 -7.55 -1.19 -7.46
CA VAL A 96 -7.75 -1.57 -6.06
C VAL A 96 -8.51 -2.89 -5.98
N GLY A 97 -8.04 -3.81 -5.14
CA GLY A 97 -8.69 -5.09 -4.84
C GLY A 97 -8.88 -5.28 -3.33
N THR A 98 -9.86 -6.09 -2.97
CA THR A 98 -10.13 -6.45 -1.56
C THR A 98 -9.16 -7.50 -1.04
N SER A 99 -8.52 -8.25 -1.95
CA SER A 99 -7.52 -9.27 -1.64
C SER A 99 -6.40 -9.30 -2.70
N ARG A 100 -5.27 -9.94 -2.35
CA ARG A 100 -4.16 -10.18 -3.30
C ARG A 100 -4.63 -10.95 -4.53
N ASP A 101 -5.43 -12.00 -4.30
CA ASP A 101 -5.81 -12.92 -5.35
C ASP A 101 -6.81 -12.28 -6.32
N GLU A 102 -7.73 -11.44 -5.82
CA GLU A 102 -8.59 -10.61 -6.66
C GLU A 102 -7.78 -9.62 -7.50
N ALA A 103 -6.81 -8.93 -6.89
CA ALA A 103 -5.96 -7.97 -7.59
C ALA A 103 -5.11 -8.66 -8.69
N ALA A 104 -4.56 -9.85 -8.42
CA ALA A 104 -3.82 -10.63 -9.41
C ALA A 104 -4.72 -11.20 -10.52
N ALA A 105 -5.93 -11.65 -10.19
CA ALA A 105 -6.90 -12.13 -11.17
C ALA A 105 -7.35 -11.02 -12.12
N TRP A 106 -7.54 -9.80 -11.61
CA TRP A 106 -7.84 -8.64 -12.45
C TRP A 106 -6.75 -8.35 -13.48
N CYS A 107 -5.46 -8.44 -13.10
CA CYS A 107 -4.35 -8.26 -14.04
C CYS A 107 -4.41 -9.26 -15.21
N SER A 108 -4.72 -10.52 -14.90
CA SER A 108 -4.90 -11.55 -15.94
C SER A 108 -6.09 -11.23 -16.85
N GLY A 109 -7.20 -10.75 -16.29
CA GLY A 109 -8.38 -10.34 -17.06
C GLY A 109 -8.14 -9.12 -17.96
N LEU A 110 -7.36 -8.14 -17.48
CA LEU A 110 -6.95 -6.97 -18.27
C LEU A 110 -6.15 -7.40 -19.52
N LEU A 111 -5.30 -8.41 -19.36
CA LEU A 111 -4.43 -8.96 -20.41
C LEU A 111 -5.08 -10.14 -21.15
N GLU A 112 -6.39 -10.07 -21.42
CA GLU A 112 -7.14 -11.08 -22.20
C GLU A 112 -6.99 -12.53 -21.69
N GLY A 113 -6.79 -12.71 -20.39
CA GLY A 113 -6.62 -14.02 -19.75
C GLY A 113 -5.18 -14.53 -19.73
N ALA A 114 -4.18 -13.68 -19.95
CA ALA A 114 -2.78 -14.07 -19.89
C ALA A 114 -2.43 -14.73 -18.54
N PRO A 115 -1.74 -15.90 -18.54
CA PRO A 115 -1.40 -16.60 -17.32
C PRO A 115 -0.22 -15.94 -16.60
N VAL A 116 -0.11 -16.17 -15.29
CA VAL A 116 1.08 -15.80 -14.51
C VAL A 116 2.25 -16.67 -14.93
N ARG A 117 3.31 -16.06 -15.46
CA ARG A 117 4.59 -16.71 -15.80
C ARG A 117 5.56 -16.77 -14.65
N ARG A 118 5.66 -15.65 -13.92
CA ARG A 118 6.59 -15.50 -12.81
C ARG A 118 5.92 -14.70 -11.71
N ARG A 119 6.22 -15.09 -10.48
CA ARG A 119 5.84 -14.35 -9.28
C ARG A 119 7.06 -14.18 -8.40
N HIS A 120 7.45 -12.94 -8.15
CA HIS A 120 8.49 -12.60 -7.18
C HIS A 120 7.84 -12.10 -5.88
N HIS A 121 8.36 -12.56 -4.74
CA HIS A 121 7.88 -12.15 -3.41
C HIS A 121 8.97 -11.33 -2.72
N TYR A 122 8.69 -10.05 -2.50
CA TYR A 122 9.65 -9.10 -1.95
C TYR A 122 9.58 -8.94 -0.42
N GLY A 123 8.69 -9.70 0.24
CA GLY A 123 8.39 -9.58 1.65
C GLY A 123 6.91 -9.35 1.90
N GLU A 124 6.56 -9.17 3.17
CA GLU A 124 5.17 -9.15 3.61
C GLU A 124 4.31 -8.21 2.76
N ALA A 125 3.30 -8.80 2.13
CA ALA A 125 2.31 -8.12 1.31
C ALA A 125 2.85 -7.32 0.10
N CYS A 126 3.97 -7.74 -0.49
CA CYS A 126 4.52 -7.15 -1.72
C CYS A 126 4.96 -8.22 -2.71
N TYR A 127 4.31 -8.25 -3.87
CA TYR A 127 4.59 -9.20 -4.95
C TYR A 127 4.72 -8.47 -6.28
N GLU A 128 5.53 -9.02 -7.15
CA GLU A 128 5.57 -8.67 -8.58
C GLU A 128 5.12 -9.90 -9.35
N TYR A 129 4.14 -9.71 -10.22
CA TYR A 129 3.58 -10.72 -11.08
C TYR A 129 3.91 -10.36 -12.52
N VAL A 130 4.40 -11.35 -13.26
CA VAL A 130 4.67 -11.23 -14.69
C VAL A 130 3.70 -12.14 -15.42
N PHE A 131 2.97 -11.56 -16.35
CA PHE A 131 1.92 -12.17 -17.14
C PHE A 131 2.35 -12.23 -18.60
N GLY A 132 1.93 -13.27 -19.32
CA GLY A 132 2.18 -13.33 -20.77
C GLY A 132 1.84 -14.69 -21.38
N ASN A 133 1.41 -14.68 -22.64
CA ASN A 133 1.22 -15.90 -23.41
C ASN A 133 2.55 -16.36 -24.03
N ARG A 134 2.54 -17.54 -24.65
CA ARG A 134 3.78 -18.12 -25.17
C ARG A 134 4.14 -17.42 -26.48
N GLY A 135 5.28 -16.74 -26.51
CA GLY A 135 5.77 -16.04 -27.71
C GLY A 135 5.22 -14.62 -27.88
N GLU A 136 4.61 -14.06 -26.84
CA GLU A 136 4.16 -12.67 -26.75
C GLU A 136 5.02 -11.92 -25.74
N ASP A 137 4.94 -10.59 -25.77
CA ASP A 137 5.57 -9.73 -24.78
C ASP A 137 4.99 -9.98 -23.37
N GLU A 138 5.86 -9.86 -22.36
CA GLU A 138 5.47 -10.06 -20.96
C GLU A 138 5.17 -8.71 -20.31
N GLU A 139 4.10 -8.66 -19.52
CA GLU A 139 3.69 -7.49 -18.76
C GLU A 139 3.86 -7.75 -17.26
N SER A 140 4.31 -6.74 -16.50
CA SER A 140 4.60 -6.89 -15.08
C SER A 140 3.83 -5.90 -14.23
N PHE A 141 3.16 -6.41 -13.19
CA PHE A 141 2.46 -5.59 -12.21
C PHE A 141 2.96 -5.88 -10.80
N PHE A 142 3.08 -4.83 -10.00
CA PHE A 142 3.20 -4.95 -8.56
C PHE A 142 1.80 -5.15 -7.95
N VAL A 143 1.62 -6.24 -7.20
CA VAL A 143 0.42 -6.49 -6.40
C VAL A 143 0.81 -6.45 -4.93
N LEU A 144 0.40 -5.39 -4.24
CA LEU A 144 0.87 -5.10 -2.88
C LEU A 144 -0.21 -4.45 -2.02
N ARG A 145 -0.07 -4.54 -0.69
CA ARG A 145 -0.96 -3.79 0.21
C ARG A 145 -0.64 -2.29 0.14
N ALA A 146 -1.69 -1.47 0.17
CA ALA A 146 -1.56 -0.02 0.03
C ALA A 146 -0.61 0.63 1.08
N ASP A 147 -0.48 0.06 2.28
CA ASP A 147 0.41 0.57 3.32
C ASP A 147 1.90 0.27 3.11
N VAL A 148 2.25 -0.59 2.15
CA VAL A 148 3.64 -0.89 1.77
C VAL A 148 4.06 -0.30 0.42
N ALA A 149 3.14 0.36 -0.30
CA ALA A 149 3.35 0.95 -1.62
C ALA A 149 4.57 1.88 -1.70
N HIS A 150 4.72 2.75 -0.70
CA HIS A 150 5.84 3.69 -0.59
C HIS A 150 7.23 3.02 -0.62
N ARG A 151 7.34 1.75 -0.22
CA ARG A 151 8.62 1.00 -0.26
C ARG A 151 9.09 0.71 -1.68
N ARG A 152 8.19 0.81 -2.65
CA ARG A 152 8.42 0.60 -4.09
C ARG A 152 8.30 1.89 -4.89
N GLY A 153 8.16 3.04 -4.23
CA GLY A 153 8.01 4.33 -4.89
C GLY A 153 6.59 4.66 -5.33
N PHE A 154 5.60 3.82 -5.01
CA PHE A 154 4.21 4.07 -5.36
C PHE A 154 3.51 4.96 -4.33
N ASP A 155 2.69 5.90 -4.82
CA ASP A 155 1.79 6.69 -3.99
C ASP A 155 0.42 6.00 -3.91
N ALA A 156 0.15 5.32 -2.80
CA ALA A 156 -1.15 4.67 -2.59
C ALA A 156 -2.32 5.66 -2.47
N ALA A 157 -2.06 6.97 -2.31
CA ALA A 157 -3.08 8.02 -2.37
C ALA A 157 -3.35 8.54 -3.78
N GLN A 158 -2.65 8.02 -4.79
CA GLN A 158 -2.97 8.26 -6.20
C GLN A 158 -4.33 7.66 -6.54
N GLN A 159 -5.12 8.38 -7.35
CA GLN A 159 -6.37 7.85 -7.89
C GLN A 159 -6.06 6.67 -8.83
N PRO A 160 -6.70 5.49 -8.65
CA PRO A 160 -6.55 4.38 -9.57
C PRO A 160 -6.98 4.76 -10.99
N GLN A 161 -6.25 4.29 -12.00
CA GLN A 161 -6.61 4.48 -13.41
C GLN A 161 -7.91 3.76 -13.77
N TYR A 162 -8.16 2.60 -13.15
CA TYR A 162 -9.38 1.79 -13.30
C TYR A 162 -10.16 1.73 -11.97
N PRO A 163 -10.85 2.81 -11.58
CA PRO A 163 -11.38 2.95 -10.22
C PRO A 163 -12.75 2.29 -10.03
N HIS A 164 -13.51 2.06 -11.10
CA HIS A 164 -14.87 1.52 -11.03
C HIS A 164 -14.84 -0.01 -10.94
N GLN A 165 -15.63 -0.61 -10.06
CA GLN A 165 -15.70 -2.06 -9.93
C GLN A 165 -16.66 -2.68 -10.95
N ASP A 166 -17.75 -1.98 -11.26
CA ASP A 166 -18.77 -2.44 -12.22
C ASP A 166 -18.31 -2.26 -13.68
N GLU A 167 -17.35 -1.35 -13.91
CA GLU A 167 -16.69 -1.10 -15.19
C GLU A 167 -15.16 -1.31 -15.01
N PRO A 168 -14.71 -2.55 -14.74
CA PRO A 168 -13.36 -2.84 -14.23
C PRO A 168 -12.22 -2.55 -15.21
N TYR A 169 -12.54 -2.27 -16.46
CA TYR A 169 -11.59 -1.96 -17.54
C TYR A 169 -11.82 -0.56 -18.13
N GLU A 170 -12.72 0.24 -17.55
CA GLU A 170 -12.89 1.64 -17.92
C GLU A 170 -11.83 2.49 -17.22
N GLN A 171 -11.06 3.23 -18.02
CA GLN A 171 -10.07 4.18 -17.53
C GLN A 171 -10.71 5.52 -17.24
N VAL A 172 -10.25 6.20 -16.18
CA VAL A 172 -10.62 7.60 -15.92
C VAL A 172 -9.39 8.49 -15.93
N ALA A 173 -9.57 9.74 -16.39
CA ALA A 173 -8.55 10.76 -16.25
C ALA A 173 -8.28 11.05 -14.78
N ARG A 174 -6.99 11.11 -14.41
CA ARG A 174 -6.59 11.47 -13.04
C ARG A 174 -6.64 13.00 -12.85
N PRO A 175 -6.96 13.48 -11.64
CA PRO A 175 -7.05 14.92 -11.36
C PRO A 175 -5.77 15.71 -11.66
N ASP A 176 -4.63 15.02 -11.67
CA ASP A 176 -3.30 15.62 -11.73
C ASP A 176 -2.81 15.85 -13.18
N GLY A 177 -3.61 15.49 -14.18
CA GLY A 177 -3.38 15.82 -15.60
C GLY A 177 -2.13 15.22 -16.23
N LYS A 178 -1.40 14.33 -15.55
CA LYS A 178 -0.33 13.54 -16.17
C LYS A 178 -0.95 12.38 -16.93
N GLU A 179 -1.37 12.65 -18.16
CA GLU A 179 -1.30 11.65 -19.21
C GLU A 179 0.18 11.32 -19.36
N ASN A 180 0.60 10.12 -18.94
CA ASN A 180 1.95 9.65 -19.20
C ASN A 180 2.10 9.53 -20.71
N SER A 181 2.84 10.48 -21.29
CA SER A 181 3.25 10.49 -22.70
C SER A 181 4.36 9.48 -22.94
#